data_AF-A0A5B0S597-F1
#
_entry.id   AF-A0A5B0S597-F1
#
_cell.length_a   1.000
_cell.length_b   1.000
_cell.length_c   1.000
_cell.angle_alpha   90.00
_cell.angle_beta   90.00
_cell.angle_gamma   90.00
#
_symmetry.space_group_name_H-M   'P 1'
#
loop_
_entity.id
_entity.type
_entity.pdbx_description
1 polymer ?
#
loop_
_entity_poly.entity_id
_entity_poly.type
_entity_poly.pdbx_seq_one_letter_code
_entity_poly.pdbx_strand_id
1 'polypeptide(L)'
;MLFSRSGKFAPPENGFQGLRHRKVSTKSLLPRSSPPKITAKTTHCIQHGPEASEPDHQLDLSGLIQLSTTSQTRSIAGFLAHFGAGNQAQSLTLQELMALYERLWQTEDGVERLAEAGRMDPGALARVNSLLVGMAVNRLRTARFEQLSAHTK
;
A
#
# COMPACT_ATOMS: atom_id res chain seq x y z
N MET A 1 -22.66 -5.69 29.88
CA MET A 1 -22.17 -6.78 29.00
C MET A 1 -22.84 -6.60 27.64
N LEU A 2 -22.07 -6.12 26.66
CA LEU A 2 -21.64 -6.87 25.46
C LEU A 2 -22.78 -7.19 24.50
N PHE A 3 -22.78 -6.57 23.32
CA PHE A 3 -22.64 -7.29 22.05
C PHE A 3 -22.02 -6.36 21.00
N SER A 4 -20.75 -6.64 20.71
CA SER A 4 -19.95 -6.03 19.66
C SER A 4 -20.46 -6.52 18.30
N ARG A 5 -20.92 -5.60 17.43
CA ARG A 5 -21.25 -5.92 16.04
C ARG A 5 -19.96 -5.89 15.22
N SER A 6 -19.36 -7.06 15.05
CA SER A 6 -18.38 -7.32 14.01
C SER A 6 -19.06 -7.19 12.64
N GLY A 7 -18.93 -6.01 12.03
CA GLY A 7 -19.34 -5.78 10.65
C GLY A 7 -18.55 -6.69 9.71
N LYS A 8 -19.19 -7.76 9.23
CA LYS A 8 -18.67 -8.59 8.15
C LYS A 8 -18.66 -7.75 6.88
N PHE A 9 -17.47 -7.47 6.37
CA PHE A 9 -17.24 -6.79 5.11
C PHE A 9 -17.65 -7.75 3.98
N ALA A 10 -18.69 -7.42 3.21
CA ALA A 10 -18.98 -8.10 1.96
C ALA A 10 -18.03 -7.54 0.88
N PRO A 11 -17.24 -8.38 0.19
CA PRO A 11 -16.39 -7.90 -0.88
C PRO A 11 -17.27 -7.41 -2.05
N PRO A 12 -16.91 -6.30 -2.74
CA PRO A 12 -17.62 -5.86 -3.92
C PRO A 12 -17.55 -6.94 -5.01
N GLU A 13 -18.73 -7.40 -5.42
CA GLU A 13 -18.90 -8.35 -6.53
C GLU A 13 -18.65 -7.61 -7.84
N ASN A 14 -17.88 -8.24 -8.73
CA ASN A 14 -17.53 -7.82 -10.10
C ASN A 14 -16.28 -6.93 -10.24
N GLY A 15 -15.14 -7.58 -10.54
CA GLY A 15 -13.89 -6.94 -10.94
C GLY A 15 -12.62 -7.64 -10.42
N PHE A 16 -12.74 -8.47 -9.38
CA PHE A 16 -11.59 -9.02 -8.64
C PHE A 16 -11.31 -10.52 -8.90
N GLN A 17 -12.07 -11.18 -9.78
CA GLN A 17 -11.96 -12.63 -10.04
C GLN A 17 -10.58 -13.08 -10.56
N GLY A 18 -9.75 -12.15 -11.07
CA GLY A 18 -8.37 -12.42 -11.51
C GLY A 18 -7.28 -12.13 -10.45
N LEU A 19 -7.61 -11.49 -9.33
CA LEU A 19 -6.63 -11.22 -8.28
C LEU A 19 -6.49 -12.46 -7.41
N ARG A 20 -5.36 -13.18 -7.56
CA ARG A 20 -5.03 -14.33 -6.70
C ARG A 20 -5.31 -13.95 -5.25
N HIS A 21 -6.20 -14.70 -4.60
CA HIS A 21 -6.65 -14.47 -3.24
C HIS A 21 -5.47 -14.70 -2.28
N ARG A 22 -4.67 -13.66 -2.07
CA ARG A 22 -3.43 -13.69 -1.29
C ARG A 22 -3.51 -12.60 -0.24
N LYS A 23 -3.02 -12.93 0.95
CA LYS A 23 -2.78 -11.94 2.00
C LYS A 23 -1.34 -11.47 1.93
N VAL A 24 -1.11 -10.20 2.20
CA VAL A 24 0.21 -9.61 2.38
C VAL A 24 0.36 -9.18 3.84
N SER A 25 1.52 -9.47 4.41
CA SER A 25 1.86 -8.96 5.74
C SER A 25 2.12 -7.45 5.66
N THR A 26 1.42 -6.63 6.45
CA THR A 26 1.61 -5.18 6.44
C THR A 26 3.04 -4.78 6.79
N LYS A 27 3.70 -5.47 7.72
CA LYS A 27 5.12 -5.24 8.06
C LYS A 27 6.06 -5.44 6.88
N SER A 28 5.71 -6.30 5.93
CA SER A 28 6.51 -6.55 4.72
C SER A 28 6.44 -5.42 3.69
N LEU A 29 5.56 -4.43 3.90
CA LEU A 29 5.45 -3.23 3.08
C LEU A 29 6.53 -2.19 3.41
N LEU A 30 7.27 -2.34 4.52
CA LEU A 30 8.44 -1.51 4.84
C LEU A 30 9.75 -2.18 4.39
N PRO A 31 10.78 -1.38 4.05
CA PRO A 31 12.12 -1.91 3.93
C PRO A 31 12.61 -2.37 5.30
N ARG A 32 13.52 -3.35 5.30
CA ARG A 32 14.10 -3.90 6.54
C ARG A 32 15.17 -3.00 7.17
N SER A 33 15.46 -1.84 6.57
CA SER A 33 16.44 -0.89 7.11
C SER A 33 15.93 -0.23 8.38
N SER A 34 16.87 0.21 9.23
CA SER A 34 16.58 0.98 10.43
C SER A 34 17.32 2.33 10.38
N PRO A 35 16.61 3.47 10.29
CA PRO A 35 15.17 3.59 10.14
C PRO A 35 14.66 3.10 8.76
N PRO A 36 13.39 2.69 8.64
CA PRO A 36 12.77 2.42 7.35
C PRO A 36 12.72 3.69 6.51
N LYS A 37 13.10 3.60 5.24
CA LYS A 37 13.11 4.74 4.31
C LYS A 37 12.27 4.43 3.07
N ILE A 38 11.17 5.14 2.93
CA ILE A 38 10.29 5.08 1.76
C ILE A 38 10.12 6.49 1.22
N THR A 39 10.52 6.73 -0.03
CA THR A 39 10.48 8.08 -0.60
C THR A 39 10.25 8.03 -2.11
N ALA A 40 9.23 8.73 -2.60
CA ALA A 40 9.05 8.91 -4.05
C ALA A 40 10.20 9.74 -4.64
N LYS A 41 10.86 9.23 -5.68
CA LYS A 41 11.98 9.90 -6.37
C LYS A 41 11.54 10.56 -7.66
N THR A 42 10.73 9.85 -8.42
CA THR A 42 10.15 10.31 -9.68
C THR A 42 8.69 9.83 -9.75
N THR A 43 8.02 10.13 -10.85
CA THR A 43 6.67 9.61 -11.11
C THR A 43 6.63 8.07 -11.12
N HIS A 44 7.72 7.40 -11.47
CA HIS A 44 7.72 5.94 -11.65
C HIS A 44 8.70 5.21 -10.73
N CYS A 45 9.20 5.86 -9.68
CA CYS A 45 10.17 5.24 -8.78
C CYS A 45 9.96 5.65 -7.33
N ILE A 46 9.91 4.65 -6.43
CA ILE A 46 9.96 4.84 -4.98
C ILE A 46 11.26 4.23 -4.46
N GLN A 47 12.09 5.01 -3.78
CA GLN A 47 13.16 4.46 -2.96
C GLN A 47 12.53 3.72 -1.77
N HIS A 48 12.82 2.44 -1.61
CA HIS A 48 12.32 1.53 -0.59
C HIS A 48 13.51 0.85 0.11
N GLY A 49 14.22 1.61 0.93
CA GLY A 49 15.49 1.21 1.53
C GLY A 49 16.44 2.39 1.71
N PRO A 50 17.60 2.17 2.35
CA PRO A 50 18.50 3.24 2.76
C PRO A 50 19.23 3.86 1.56
N GLU A 51 19.53 3.03 0.56
CA GLU A 51 20.43 3.36 -0.54
C GLU A 51 19.67 3.41 -1.87
N ALA A 52 19.65 4.57 -2.53
CA ALA A 52 18.93 4.73 -3.78
C ALA A 52 19.67 4.11 -4.97
N SER A 53 20.98 3.90 -4.90
CA SER A 53 21.81 3.27 -5.94
C SER A 53 21.51 1.79 -6.13
N GLU A 54 21.00 1.12 -5.09
CA GLU A 54 20.74 -0.31 -5.08
C GLU A 54 19.38 -0.63 -5.72
N PRO A 55 19.33 -1.42 -6.80
CA PRO A 55 18.07 -1.79 -7.45
C PRO A 55 17.08 -2.50 -6.52
N ASP A 56 17.57 -3.25 -5.53
CA ASP A 56 16.75 -3.93 -4.53
C ASP A 56 16.10 -2.97 -3.53
N HIS A 57 16.62 -1.75 -3.42
CA HIS A 57 16.05 -0.65 -2.64
C HIS A 57 15.23 0.31 -3.50
N GLN A 58 14.86 -0.08 -4.72
CA GLN A 58 13.96 0.65 -5.58
C GLN A 58 12.71 -0.17 -5.89
N LEU A 59 11.55 0.45 -5.71
CA LEU A 59 10.30 -0.02 -6.26
C LEU A 59 10.08 0.70 -7.60
N ASP A 60 10.26 -0.08 -8.67
CA ASP A 60 9.98 0.36 -10.05
C ASP A 60 8.46 0.32 -10.31
N LEU A 61 7.93 1.46 -10.75
CA LEU A 61 6.53 1.67 -11.11
C LEU A 61 6.36 2.04 -12.59
N SER A 62 7.40 1.89 -13.42
CA SER A 62 7.36 2.20 -14.86
C SER A 62 6.25 1.43 -15.60
N GLY A 63 5.92 0.23 -15.14
CA GLY A 63 4.79 -0.56 -15.66
C GLY A 63 3.40 -0.06 -15.25
N LEU A 64 3.29 1.01 -14.44
CA LEU A 64 2.02 1.63 -14.03
C LEU A 64 1.77 2.86 -14.92
N ILE A 65 1.48 2.64 -16.20
CA ILE A 65 1.38 3.68 -17.23
C ILE A 65 0.35 4.79 -16.92
N GLN A 66 -0.63 4.52 -16.06
CA GLN A 66 -1.65 5.50 -15.65
C GLN A 66 -1.16 6.45 -14.54
N LEU A 67 0.01 6.21 -13.97
CA LEU A 67 0.64 7.07 -12.97
C LEU A 67 1.30 8.25 -13.68
N SER A 68 0.79 9.46 -13.46
CA SER A 68 1.12 10.64 -14.27
C SER A 68 1.90 11.72 -13.52
N THR A 69 1.89 11.71 -12.19
CA THR A 69 2.61 12.72 -11.39
C THR A 69 3.39 12.11 -10.23
N THR A 70 4.47 12.76 -9.83
CA THR A 70 5.21 12.38 -8.61
C THR A 70 4.36 12.52 -7.34
N SER A 71 3.37 13.41 -7.31
CA SER A 71 2.43 13.54 -6.19
C SER A 71 1.57 12.29 -5.98
N GLN A 72 1.21 11.61 -7.07
CA GLN A 72 0.52 10.32 -7.01
C GLN A 72 1.44 9.21 -6.47
N THR A 73 2.70 9.20 -6.91
CA THR A 73 3.73 8.27 -6.41
C THR A 73 3.99 8.48 -4.91
N ARG A 74 4.00 9.73 -4.47
CA ARG A 74 4.07 10.11 -3.05
C ARG A 74 2.91 9.55 -2.24
N SER A 75 1.69 9.56 -2.79
CA SER A 75 0.53 8.96 -2.14
C SER A 75 0.65 7.44 -1.98
N ILE A 76 1.23 6.75 -2.97
CA ILE A 76 1.55 5.32 -2.85
C ILE A 76 2.63 5.11 -1.77
N ALA A 77 3.71 5.90 -1.79
CA ALA A 77 4.78 5.82 -0.79
C ALA A 77 4.29 6.06 0.64
N GLY A 78 3.48 7.11 0.86
CA GLY A 78 2.87 7.41 2.15
C GLY A 78 1.94 6.30 2.63
N PHE A 79 1.18 5.68 1.71
CA PHE A 79 0.32 4.54 2.04
C PHE A 79 1.12 3.32 2.51
N LEU A 80 2.20 2.97 1.79
CA LEU A 80 3.09 1.88 2.19
C LEU A 80 3.73 2.15 3.56
N ALA A 81 4.17 3.39 3.79
CA ALA A 81 4.75 3.81 5.06
C ALA A 81 3.73 3.71 6.21
N HIS A 82 2.51 4.24 6.00
CA HIS A 82 1.45 4.27 7.01
C HIS A 82 1.07 2.87 7.50
N PHE A 83 0.71 1.97 6.57
CA PHE A 83 0.31 0.61 6.95
C PHE A 83 1.49 -0.26 7.36
N GLY A 84 2.67 -0.02 6.79
CA GLY A 84 3.87 -0.74 7.16
C GLY A 84 4.39 -0.41 8.55
N ALA A 85 4.21 0.84 9.01
CA ALA A 85 4.67 1.32 10.31
C ALA A 85 3.77 0.91 11.48
N GLY A 86 2.53 0.48 11.22
CA GLY A 86 1.55 0.12 12.26
C GLY A 86 2.11 -0.87 13.29
N ASN A 87 1.81 -0.68 14.57
CA ASN A 87 2.43 -1.43 15.68
C ASN A 87 2.21 -2.95 15.58
N GLN A 88 1.03 -3.38 15.14
CA GLN A 88 0.69 -4.80 14.99
C GLN A 88 0.83 -5.24 13.53
N ALA A 89 1.46 -6.40 13.33
CA ALA A 89 1.48 -7.04 12.03
C ALA A 89 0.07 -7.55 11.69
N GLN A 90 -0.44 -7.14 10.54
CA GLN A 90 -1.72 -7.62 10.01
C GLN A 90 -1.47 -8.33 8.68
N SER A 91 -2.29 -9.33 8.38
CA SER A 91 -2.29 -10.00 7.08
C SER A 91 -3.57 -9.60 6.34
N LEU A 92 -3.43 -8.76 5.31
CA LEU A 92 -4.53 -8.17 4.56
C LEU A 92 -4.48 -8.62 3.11
N THR A 93 -5.63 -8.86 2.51
CA THR A 93 -5.73 -9.04 1.06
C THR A 93 -5.40 -7.74 0.33
N LEU A 94 -5.03 -7.84 -0.95
CA LEU A 94 -4.83 -6.64 -1.78
C LEU A 94 -6.10 -5.80 -1.89
N GLN A 95 -7.27 -6.45 -1.96
CA GLN A 95 -8.56 -5.77 -2.00
C GLN A 95 -8.83 -4.98 -0.71
N GLU A 96 -8.49 -5.54 0.45
CA GLU A 96 -8.59 -4.82 1.72
C GLU A 96 -7.64 -3.62 1.76
N LEU A 97 -6.39 -3.77 1.31
CA LEU A 97 -5.44 -2.65 1.21
C LEU A 97 -5.95 -1.54 0.28
N MET A 98 -6.49 -1.89 -0.88
CA MET A 98 -7.10 -0.93 -1.80
C MET A 98 -8.27 -0.19 -1.15
N ALA A 99 -9.17 -0.91 -0.47
CA ALA A 99 -10.29 -0.30 0.23
C ALA A 99 -9.87 0.59 1.42
N LEU A 100 -8.75 0.27 2.06
CA LEU A 100 -8.16 1.10 3.11
C LEU A 100 -7.56 2.38 2.55
N TYR A 101 -6.89 2.31 1.39
CA TYR A 101 -6.41 3.49 0.69
C TYR A 101 -7.57 4.43 0.34
N GLU A 102 -8.63 3.91 -0.28
CA GLU A 102 -9.80 4.72 -0.64
C GLU A 102 -10.42 5.41 0.58
N ARG A 103 -10.49 4.72 1.72
CA ARG A 103 -11.00 5.28 2.98
C ARG A 103 -10.16 6.44 3.51
N LEU A 104 -8.83 6.36 3.41
CA LEU A 104 -7.95 7.46 3.84
C LEU A 104 -8.16 8.73 3.01
N TRP A 105 -8.60 8.60 1.75
CA TRP A 105 -8.89 9.73 0.87
C TRP A 105 -10.31 10.31 1.04
N GLN A 106 -11.12 9.76 1.94
CA GLN A 106 -12.46 10.29 2.24
C GLN A 106 -12.44 11.41 3.28
N THR A 107 -11.35 11.57 4.03
CA THR A 107 -11.22 12.57 5.10
C THR A 107 -9.87 13.28 5.02
N GLU A 108 -9.83 14.54 5.49
CA GLU A 108 -8.59 15.32 5.57
C GLU A 108 -7.58 14.65 6.51
N ASP A 109 -8.01 14.23 7.72
CA ASP A 109 -7.20 13.45 8.67
C ASP A 109 -6.54 12.21 8.04
N GLY A 110 -7.24 11.55 7.10
CA GLY A 110 -6.72 10.36 6.44
C GLY A 110 -5.57 10.71 5.50
N VAL A 111 -5.68 11.82 4.77
CA VAL A 111 -4.64 12.36 3.90
C VAL A 111 -3.45 12.87 4.74
N GLU A 112 -3.71 13.54 5.87
CA GLU A 112 -2.66 13.99 6.79
C GLU A 112 -1.84 12.82 7.34
N ARG A 113 -2.49 11.72 7.73
CA ARG A 113 -1.80 10.49 8.19
C ARG A 113 -0.92 9.86 7.12
N LEU A 114 -1.32 9.94 5.85
CA LEU A 114 -0.48 9.48 4.73
C LEU A 114 0.75 10.37 4.58
N ALA A 115 0.56 11.67 4.68
CA ALA A 115 1.61 12.67 4.55
C ALA A 115 2.63 12.56 5.69
N GLU A 116 2.16 12.43 6.94
CA GLU A 116 2.97 12.23 8.13
C GLU A 116 3.81 10.96 8.03
N ALA A 117 3.18 9.82 7.71
CA ALA A 117 3.89 8.56 7.54
C ALA A 117 4.94 8.62 6.42
N GLY A 118 4.62 9.34 5.35
CA GLY A 118 5.52 9.62 4.23
C GLY A 118 6.56 10.72 4.49
N ARG A 119 6.50 11.41 5.64
CA ARG A 119 7.34 12.58 5.99
C ARG A 119 7.31 13.67 4.92
N MET A 120 6.11 14.06 4.50
CA MET A 120 5.88 15.07 3.47
C MET A 120 4.65 15.92 3.76
N ASP A 121 4.47 17.01 3.03
CA ASP A 121 3.29 17.87 3.18
C ASP A 121 2.03 17.22 2.60
N PRO A 122 0.85 17.37 3.23
CA PRO A 122 -0.43 16.87 2.69
C PRO A 122 -0.73 17.42 1.28
N GLY A 123 -0.39 18.69 1.02
CA GLY A 123 -0.54 19.32 -0.30
C GLY A 123 0.37 18.75 -1.40
N ALA A 124 1.36 17.93 -1.04
CA ALA A 124 2.23 17.23 -2.00
C ALA A 124 1.65 15.89 -2.49
N LEU A 125 0.48 15.47 -1.97
CA LEU A 125 -0.20 14.23 -2.31
C LEU A 125 -1.24 14.44 -3.42
N ALA A 126 -1.42 13.44 -4.28
CA ALA A 126 -2.51 13.41 -5.25
C ALA A 126 -3.15 12.03 -5.27
N ARG A 127 -4.49 11.98 -5.28
CA ARG A 127 -5.23 10.72 -5.28
C ARG A 127 -4.85 9.87 -6.50
N VAL A 128 -4.69 8.57 -6.26
CA VAL A 128 -4.51 7.56 -7.32
C VAL A 128 -5.70 6.63 -7.39
N ASN A 129 -5.88 5.99 -8.55
CA ASN A 129 -6.73 4.82 -8.64
C ASN A 129 -6.20 3.73 -7.69
N SER A 130 -7.03 3.22 -6.78
CA SER A 130 -6.61 2.18 -5.82
C SER A 130 -6.03 0.93 -6.48
N LEU A 131 -6.40 0.60 -7.72
CA LEU A 131 -5.75 -0.50 -8.47
C LEU A 131 -4.24 -0.28 -8.62
N LEU A 132 -3.78 0.96 -8.78
CA LEU A 132 -2.35 1.30 -8.85
C LEU A 132 -1.65 1.03 -7.51
N VAL A 133 -2.35 1.19 -6.39
CA VAL A 133 -1.84 0.82 -5.07
C VAL A 133 -1.65 -0.70 -4.97
N GLY A 134 -2.66 -1.48 -5.36
CA GLY A 134 -2.56 -2.95 -5.38
C GLY A 134 -1.45 -3.44 -6.32
N MET A 135 -1.29 -2.81 -7.48
CA MET A 135 -0.22 -3.08 -8.45
C MET A 135 1.17 -2.71 -7.92
N ALA A 136 1.31 -1.62 -7.18
CA ALA A 136 2.56 -1.23 -6.54
C ALA A 136 2.94 -2.23 -5.44
N VAL A 137 1.99 -2.65 -4.60
CA VAL A 137 2.21 -3.68 -3.57
C VAL A 137 2.64 -5.01 -4.20
N ASN A 138 2.04 -5.40 -5.34
CA ASN A 138 2.46 -6.60 -6.08
C ASN A 138 3.87 -6.53 -6.66
N ARG A 139 4.41 -5.32 -6.85
CA ARG A 139 5.78 -5.10 -7.37
C ARG A 139 6.82 -4.94 -6.25
N LEU A 140 6.40 -4.84 -4.99
CA LEU A 140 7.33 -4.78 -3.86
C LEU A 140 8.07 -6.11 -3.71
N ARG A 141 9.40 -6.07 -3.83
CA ARG A 141 10.27 -7.23 -3.60
C ARG A 141 10.22 -7.74 -2.17
N THR A 142 9.98 -6.83 -1.21
CA THR A 142 9.91 -7.17 0.21
C THR A 142 8.57 -7.77 0.63
N ALA A 143 7.51 -7.60 -0.19
CA ALA A 143 6.16 -8.02 0.16
C ALA A 143 6.09 -9.54 0.32
N ARG A 144 5.62 -9.99 1.49
CA ARG A 144 5.44 -11.40 1.81
C ARG A 144 3.98 -11.76 1.63
N PHE A 145 3.71 -12.52 0.58
CA PHE A 145 2.39 -13.01 0.26
C PHE A 145 2.17 -14.42 0.81
N GLU A 146 1.03 -14.64 1.44
CA GLU A 146 0.51 -15.94 1.81
C GLU A 146 -0.65 -16.28 0.87
N GLN A 147 -0.58 -17.47 0.26
CA GLN A 147 -1.66 -17.95 -0.59
C GLN A 147 -2.80 -18.44 0.30
N LEU A 148 -3.99 -17.87 0.11
CA LEU A 148 -5.17 -18.45 0.72
C LEU A 148 -5.48 -19.71 -0.08
N SER A 149 -5.24 -20.88 0.52
CA SER A 149 -5.62 -22.15 -0.07
C SER A 149 -7.07 -22.07 -0.48
N ALA A 150 -7.36 -22.22 -1.77
CA ALA A 150 -8.71 -22.49 -2.20
C ALA A 150 -9.11 -23.79 -1.49
N HIS A 151 -10.12 -23.71 -0.64
CA HIS A 151 -10.69 -24.92 -0.06
C HIS A 151 -11.30 -25.69 -1.23
N THR A 152 -10.59 -26.70 -1.72
CA THR A 152 -11.15 -27.70 -2.62
C THR A 152 -12.30 -28.33 -1.85
N LYS A 153 -13.53 -28.03 -2.25
CA LYS A 153 -14.70 -28.84 -1.97
C LYS A 153 -15.22 -29.33 -3.30
#